data_AF-A0A3N5WV50-F1
#
_entry.id   AF-A0A3N5WV50-F1
#
_cell.length_a   1.000
_cell.length_b   1.000
_cell.length_c   1.000
_cell.angle_alpha   90.00
_cell.angle_beta   90.00
_cell.angle_gamma   90.00
#
_symmetry.space_group_name_H-M   'P 1'
#
loop_
_entity.id
_entity.type
_entity.pdbx_description
1 polymer ?
#
loop_
_entity_poly.entity_id
_entity_poly.type
_entity_poly.pdbx_seq_one_letter_code
_entity_poly.pdbx_strand_id
1 'polypeptide(L)'
;MRQSILVAVLLLLTCSLGFATVPWTPEDAARARAAATGAERPAIPPARFYSGDNLADYALAAQFVASMQVSDSLSPDYGGIREGEHLLDIIQTDNTSESIWIFSRYYELTGDPSLLDELAASWEYVLSHPAYNEEGGDDIVAGYYRIYNCGWALRAQMKYLEVFDDSTYASYVGS
;
A
#
# COMPACT_ATOMS: atom_id res chain seq x y z
N MET A 1 23.84 -30.47 -23.35
CA MET A 1 23.80 -29.67 -22.11
C MET A 1 23.54 -28.18 -22.34
N ARG A 2 24.29 -27.48 -23.21
CA ARG A 2 24.09 -26.02 -23.44
C ARG A 2 22.74 -25.62 -24.06
N GLN A 3 22.15 -26.44 -24.94
CA GLN A 3 20.84 -26.14 -25.55
C GLN A 3 19.66 -26.29 -24.58
N SER A 4 19.77 -27.19 -23.59
CA SER A 4 18.72 -27.44 -22.61
C SER A 4 18.56 -26.29 -21.60
N ILE A 5 19.63 -25.55 -21.31
CA ILE A 5 19.63 -24.40 -20.40
C ILE A 5 18.97 -23.18 -21.07
N LEU A 6 19.24 -22.96 -22.36
CA LEU A 6 18.65 -21.85 -23.12
C LEU A 6 17.12 -21.97 -23.25
N VAL A 7 16.60 -23.19 -23.42
CA VAL A 7 15.15 -23.45 -23.47
C VAL A 7 14.49 -23.22 -22.10
N ALA A 8 15.14 -23.62 -21.01
CA ALA A 8 14.63 -23.38 -19.66
C ALA A 8 14.59 -21.89 -19.29
N VAL A 9 15.62 -21.12 -19.67
CA VAL A 9 15.67 -19.67 -19.45
C VAL A 9 14.62 -18.94 -20.31
N LEU A 10 14.39 -19.37 -21.56
CA LEU A 10 13.34 -18.79 -22.40
C LEU A 10 11.93 -19.07 -21.85
N LEU A 11 11.68 -20.29 -21.35
CA LEU A 11 10.40 -20.66 -20.73
C LEU A 11 10.12 -19.86 -19.45
N LEU A 12 11.14 -19.63 -18.62
CA LEU A 12 11.04 -18.80 -17.41
C LEU A 12 10.73 -17.33 -17.74
N LEU A 13 11.28 -16.78 -18.83
CA LEU A 13 11.02 -15.41 -19.28
C LEU A 13 9.63 -15.23 -19.93
N THR A 14 9.03 -16.30 -20.46
CA THR A 14 7.66 -16.24 -21.01
C THR A 14 6.57 -16.49 -19.97
N CYS A 15 6.89 -17.13 -18.85
CA CYS A 15 5.92 -17.40 -17.78
C CYS A 15 5.70 -16.20 -16.83
N SER A 16 6.53 -15.16 -16.89
CA SER A 16 6.36 -13.93 -16.09
C SER A 16 5.41 -12.89 -16.71
N LEU A 17 4.65 -13.24 -17.76
CA LEU A 17 3.68 -12.35 -18.43
C LEU A 17 2.22 -12.54 -17.99
N GLY A 18 1.93 -13.44 -17.04
CA GLY A 18 0.64 -13.51 -16.33
C GLY A 18 0.99 -13.54 -14.85
N PHE A 19 0.53 -12.62 -14.00
CA PHE A 19 -0.86 -12.30 -13.73
C PHE A 19 -1.02 -10.79 -13.43
N ALA A 20 -0.99 -9.94 -14.44
CA ALA A 20 -1.58 -8.61 -14.28
C ALA A 20 -3.10 -8.81 -14.19
N THR A 21 -3.75 -8.26 -13.16
CA THR A 21 -5.21 -8.25 -13.04
C THR A 21 -5.84 -7.76 -14.35
N VAL A 22 -6.90 -8.42 -14.83
CA VAL A 22 -7.58 -8.02 -16.07
C VAL A 22 -7.90 -6.52 -15.99
N PRO A 23 -7.44 -5.70 -16.96
CA PRO A 23 -7.72 -4.27 -16.95
C PRO A 23 -9.23 -4.06 -16.88
N TRP A 24 -9.68 -3.17 -15.99
CA TRP A 24 -11.09 -2.82 -15.93
C TRP A 24 -11.59 -2.32 -17.27
N THR A 25 -12.63 -2.97 -17.77
CA THR A 25 -13.33 -2.51 -18.97
C THR A 25 -14.24 -1.32 -18.62
N PRO A 26 -14.62 -0.49 -19.61
CA PRO A 26 -15.68 0.51 -19.42
C PRO A 26 -16.96 -0.08 -18.84
N GLU A 27 -17.28 -1.33 -19.19
CA GLU A 27 -18.42 -2.09 -18.68
C GLU A 27 -18.28 -2.44 -17.19
N ASP A 28 -17.08 -2.81 -16.73
CA ASP A 28 -16.79 -3.04 -15.30
C ASP A 28 -17.00 -1.77 -14.47
N ALA A 29 -16.50 -0.63 -14.98
CA ALA A 29 -16.69 0.66 -14.35
C ALA A 29 -18.18 1.06 -14.29
N ALA A 30 -18.94 0.80 -15.36
CA ALA A 30 -20.38 1.06 -15.39
C ALA A 30 -21.14 0.16 -14.39
N ARG A 31 -20.78 -1.12 -14.30
CA ARG A 31 -21.34 -2.09 -13.34
C ARG A 31 -21.08 -1.68 -11.89
N ALA A 32 -19.85 -1.27 -11.57
CA ALA A 32 -19.49 -0.78 -10.23
C ALA A 32 -20.26 0.49 -9.85
N ARG A 33 -20.43 1.44 -10.78
CA ARG A 33 -21.23 2.66 -10.56
C ARG A 33 -22.70 2.34 -10.34
N ALA A 34 -23.26 1.40 -11.11
CA ALA A 34 -24.65 0.97 -10.95
C ALA A 34 -24.87 0.20 -9.61
N ALA A 35 -23.86 -0.50 -9.12
CA ALA A 35 -23.91 -1.11 -7.78
C ALA A 35 -23.86 -0.06 -6.65
N ALA A 36 -23.21 1.08 -6.87
CA ALA A 36 -23.12 2.18 -5.90
C ALA A 36 -24.37 3.07 -5.85
N THR A 37 -25.26 3.01 -6.85
CA THR A 37 -26.52 3.77 -6.87
C THR A 37 -27.56 3.14 -5.95
N GLY A 38 -27.44 3.44 -4.65
CA GLY A 38 -28.37 2.97 -3.62
C GLY A 38 -27.88 3.30 -2.20
N ALA A 39 -26.58 3.49 -2.02
CA ALA A 39 -26.05 4.07 -0.80
C ALA A 39 -26.31 5.58 -0.80
N GLU A 40 -27.01 6.09 0.22
CA GLU A 40 -26.93 7.52 0.54
C GLU A 40 -25.45 7.85 0.70
N ARG A 41 -24.92 8.75 -0.14
CA ARG A 41 -23.60 9.32 0.11
C ARG A 41 -23.71 10.03 1.46
N PRO A 42 -22.97 9.61 2.50
CA PRO A 42 -22.94 10.38 3.73
C PRO A 42 -22.57 11.80 3.35
N ALA A 43 -23.30 12.78 3.89
CA ALA A 43 -22.99 14.17 3.67
C ALA A 43 -21.50 14.35 4.02
N ILE A 44 -20.69 14.72 3.02
CA ILE A 44 -19.30 15.04 3.26
C ILE A 44 -19.36 16.20 4.25
N PRO A 45 -18.90 16.02 5.51
CA PRO A 45 -18.89 17.12 6.45
C PRO A 45 -18.11 18.24 5.76
N PRO A 46 -18.52 19.52 5.88
CA PRO A 46 -17.70 20.60 5.37
C PRO A 46 -16.29 20.35 5.86
N ALA A 47 -15.31 20.36 4.93
CA ALA A 47 -13.92 20.13 5.26
C ALA A 47 -13.63 20.96 6.50
N ARG A 48 -13.39 20.28 7.63
CA ARG A 48 -12.96 20.98 8.82
C ARG A 48 -11.61 21.52 8.42
N PHE A 49 -11.58 22.78 8.03
CA PHE A 49 -10.35 23.54 7.95
C PHE A 49 -9.82 23.50 9.37
N TYR A 50 -8.94 22.53 9.62
CA TYR A 50 -8.18 22.46 10.84
C TYR A 50 -7.46 23.80 10.95
N SER A 51 -7.94 24.60 11.90
CA SER A 51 -7.42 25.93 12.17
C SER A 51 -5.98 25.78 12.65
N GLY A 52 -5.03 26.25 11.85
CA GLY A 52 -3.66 26.59 12.25
C GLY A 52 -2.91 25.57 13.12
N ASP A 53 -1.92 24.92 12.53
CA ASP A 53 -0.81 24.25 13.22
C ASP A 53 -1.08 22.87 13.87
N ASN A 54 -1.73 21.98 13.12
CA ASN A 54 -1.87 20.55 13.47
C ASN A 54 -0.57 19.73 13.31
N LEU A 55 0.60 20.36 13.15
CA LEU A 55 1.85 19.63 12.96
C LEU A 55 2.16 18.70 14.15
N ALA A 56 1.81 19.14 15.37
CA ALA A 56 1.92 18.32 16.57
C ALA A 56 1.00 17.08 16.52
N ASP A 57 -0.25 17.24 16.08
CA ASP A 57 -1.18 16.11 15.94
C ASP A 57 -0.71 15.11 14.87
N TYR A 58 -0.16 15.60 13.75
CA TYR A 58 0.46 14.77 12.73
C TYR A 58 1.70 14.05 13.26
N ALA A 59 2.56 14.72 14.02
CA ALA A 59 3.73 14.12 14.64
C ALA A 59 3.35 13.02 15.63
N LEU A 60 2.31 13.25 16.45
CA LEU A 60 1.76 12.25 17.36
C LEU A 60 1.19 11.06 16.61
N ALA A 61 0.45 11.29 15.53
CA ALA A 61 -0.08 10.20 14.70
C ALA A 61 1.05 9.38 14.05
N ALA A 62 2.08 10.04 13.51
CA ALA A 62 3.23 9.36 12.91
C ALA A 62 3.99 8.50 13.93
N GLN A 63 4.24 9.04 15.13
CA GLN A 63 4.87 8.27 16.21
C GLN A 63 4.00 7.11 16.70
N PHE A 64 2.68 7.31 16.79
CA PHE A 64 1.77 6.22 17.11
C PHE A 64 1.86 5.10 16.06
N VAL A 65 1.83 5.44 14.77
CA VAL A 65 1.96 4.45 13.68
C VAL A 65 3.31 3.73 13.74
N ALA A 66 4.40 4.46 13.98
CA ALA A 66 5.73 3.84 14.18
C ALA A 66 5.72 2.84 15.36
N SER A 67 5.03 3.16 16.46
CA SER A 67 4.91 2.23 17.60
C SER A 67 4.15 0.94 17.30
N MET A 68 3.36 0.93 16.21
CA MET A 68 2.60 -0.24 15.74
C MET A 68 3.41 -1.13 14.79
N GLN A 69 4.59 -0.68 14.34
CA GLN A 69 5.42 -1.41 13.38
C GLN A 69 6.08 -2.65 14.02
N VAL A 70 6.18 -3.74 13.25
CA VAL A 70 6.95 -4.92 13.64
C VAL A 70 8.44 -4.59 13.53
N SER A 71 9.09 -4.46 14.68
CA SER A 71 10.50 -4.04 14.77
C SER A 71 11.52 -5.18 14.81
N ASP A 72 11.07 -6.43 14.95
CA ASP A 72 11.96 -7.59 14.90
C ASP A 72 12.37 -7.87 13.46
N SER A 73 13.62 -7.57 13.11
CA SER A 73 14.18 -7.78 11.77
C SER A 73 14.37 -9.24 11.38
N LEU A 74 14.15 -10.18 12.31
CA LEU A 74 14.11 -11.61 12.01
C LEU A 74 12.68 -12.11 11.73
N SER A 75 11.66 -11.26 11.93
CA SER A 75 10.27 -11.59 11.63
C SER A 75 10.04 -11.57 10.11
N PRO A 76 9.26 -12.52 9.56
CA PRO A 76 8.77 -12.39 8.19
C PRO A 76 7.95 -11.11 7.98
N ASP A 77 7.31 -10.60 9.03
CA ASP A 77 6.46 -9.41 8.98
C ASP A 77 7.23 -8.12 9.32
N TYR A 78 8.57 -8.13 9.33
CA TYR A 78 9.38 -6.95 9.65
C TYR A 78 8.96 -5.73 8.82
N GLY A 79 8.79 -4.59 9.48
CA GLY A 79 8.34 -3.35 8.85
C GLY A 79 6.84 -3.24 8.61
N GLY A 80 6.09 -4.33 8.75
CA GLY A 80 4.64 -4.34 8.66
C GLY A 80 3.97 -3.64 9.84
N ILE A 81 2.79 -3.08 9.60
CA ILE A 81 2.00 -2.36 10.61
C ILE A 81 0.85 -3.22 11.10
N ARG A 82 0.71 -3.28 12.43
CA ARG A 82 -0.37 -3.99 13.11
C ARG A 82 -1.74 -3.33 12.90
N GLU A 83 -2.80 -4.12 12.89
CA GLU A 83 -4.18 -3.64 12.89
C GLU A 83 -4.54 -3.04 14.27
N GLY A 84 -4.58 -1.70 14.33
CA GLY A 84 -4.73 -0.97 15.59
C GLY A 84 -6.15 -0.92 16.17
N GLU A 85 -7.17 -1.38 15.43
CA GLU A 85 -8.57 -1.20 15.83
C GLU A 85 -9.06 -2.29 16.79
N HIS A 86 -8.69 -3.55 16.57
CA HIS A 86 -9.16 -4.66 17.39
C HIS A 86 -8.32 -5.95 17.32
N LEU A 87 -7.30 -6.02 16.46
CA LEU A 87 -6.56 -7.25 16.15
C LEU A 87 -5.04 -6.98 16.04
N LEU A 88 -4.42 -6.62 17.16
CA LEU A 88 -2.99 -6.26 17.21
C LEU A 88 -2.01 -7.37 16.73
N ASP A 89 -2.48 -8.61 16.65
CA ASP A 89 -1.70 -9.74 16.14
C ASP A 89 -1.77 -9.89 14.62
N ILE A 90 -2.58 -9.08 13.93
CA ILE A 90 -2.71 -9.06 12.48
C ILE A 90 -1.87 -7.93 11.91
N ILE A 91 -1.06 -8.27 10.91
CA ILE A 91 -0.28 -7.33 10.10
C ILE A 91 -0.96 -7.23 8.74
N GLN A 92 -1.16 -6.01 8.23
CA GLN A 92 -1.90 -5.78 6.98
C GLN A 92 -1.15 -4.85 6.04
N THR A 93 -1.20 -5.13 4.73
CA THR A 93 -0.51 -4.31 3.72
C THR A 93 -1.16 -2.95 3.49
N ASP A 94 -2.47 -2.80 3.71
CA ASP A 94 -3.10 -1.48 3.70
C ASP A 94 -2.56 -0.60 4.82
N ASN A 95 -2.57 -1.05 6.08
CA ASN A 95 -2.00 -0.31 7.21
C ASN A 95 -0.52 0.03 6.97
N THR A 96 0.23 -0.89 6.37
CA THR A 96 1.63 -0.67 6.03
C THR A 96 1.79 0.36 4.90
N SER A 97 0.95 0.31 3.87
CA SER A 97 0.94 1.31 2.80
C SER A 97 0.50 2.69 3.30
N GLU A 98 -0.45 2.75 4.23
CA GLU A 98 -0.83 3.97 4.93
C GLU A 98 0.36 4.56 5.70
N SER A 99 1.15 3.73 6.38
CA SER A 99 2.34 4.21 7.10
C SER A 99 3.39 4.84 6.18
N ILE A 100 3.61 4.29 4.98
CA ILE A 100 4.52 4.90 3.99
C ILE A 100 4.06 6.31 3.64
N TRP A 101 2.75 6.49 3.42
CA TRP A 101 2.18 7.82 3.19
C TRP A 101 2.39 8.74 4.39
N ILE A 102 2.12 8.25 5.61
CA ILE A 102 2.23 9.02 6.85
C ILE A 102 3.67 9.46 7.11
N PHE A 103 4.64 8.55 7.03
CA PHE A 103 6.05 8.85 7.27
C PHE A 103 6.62 9.79 6.20
N SER A 104 6.26 9.58 4.92
CA SER A 104 6.63 10.50 3.84
C SER A 104 6.04 11.91 4.07
N ARG A 105 4.76 12.01 4.44
CA ARG A 105 4.10 13.28 4.73
C ARG A 105 4.66 13.95 5.99
N TYR A 106 5.05 13.18 7.00
CA TYR A 106 5.69 13.67 8.20
C TYR A 106 7.04 14.33 7.85
N TYR A 107 7.89 13.66 7.07
CA TYR A 107 9.15 14.22 6.60
C TYR A 107 8.92 15.48 5.75
N GLU A 108 7.95 15.46 4.82
CA GLU A 108 7.57 16.63 4.00
C GLU A 108 7.24 17.87 4.85
N LEU A 109 6.50 17.67 5.95
CA LEU A 109 6.02 18.77 6.79
C LEU A 109 7.06 19.26 7.81
N THR A 110 7.96 18.38 8.26
CA THR A 110 8.86 18.68 9.39
C THR A 110 10.33 18.80 8.97
N GLY A 111 10.73 18.13 7.89
CA GLY A 111 12.14 17.89 7.56
C GLY A 111 12.86 16.97 8.56
N ASP A 112 12.15 16.33 9.49
CA ASP A 112 12.72 15.47 10.52
C ASP A 112 12.96 14.05 9.98
N PRO A 113 14.22 13.57 9.92
CA PRO A 113 14.54 12.28 9.35
C PRO A 113 14.32 11.09 10.32
N SER A 114 13.81 11.32 11.53
CA SER A 114 13.71 10.31 12.59
C SER A 114 12.85 9.09 12.25
N LEU A 115 11.98 9.16 11.23
CA LEU A 115 11.12 8.06 10.79
C LEU A 115 11.54 7.46 9.43
N LEU A 116 12.74 7.76 8.93
CA LEU A 116 13.20 7.24 7.64
C LEU A 116 13.54 5.75 7.69
N ASP A 117 13.97 5.23 8.84
CA ASP A 117 14.24 3.79 9.00
C ASP A 117 12.93 3.00 9.01
N GLU A 118 11.90 3.50 9.70
CA GLU A 118 10.55 2.94 9.70
C GLU A 118 9.92 2.99 8.31
N LEU A 119 10.13 4.08 7.56
CA LEU A 119 9.71 4.19 6.16
C LEU A 119 10.39 3.14 5.28
N ALA A 120 11.69 2.94 5.42
CA ALA A 120 12.42 1.93 4.69
C ALA A 120 11.92 0.51 5.03
N ALA A 121 11.67 0.23 6.31
CA ALA A 121 11.12 -1.05 6.75
C ALA A 121 9.71 -1.28 6.20
N SER A 122 8.84 -0.27 6.17
CA SER A 122 7.51 -0.40 5.57
C SER A 122 7.59 -0.74 4.07
N TRP A 123 8.55 -0.16 3.35
CA TRP A 123 8.80 -0.53 1.95
C TRP A 123 9.27 -1.99 1.81
N GLU A 124 10.16 -2.45 2.67
CA GLU A 124 10.61 -3.86 2.71
C GLU A 124 9.45 -4.83 2.92
N TYR A 125 8.54 -4.51 3.85
CA TYR A 125 7.33 -5.30 4.09
C TYR A 125 6.45 -5.37 2.84
N VAL A 126 6.06 -4.24 2.25
CA VAL A 126 5.10 -4.26 1.14
C VAL A 126 5.69 -4.90 -0.13
N LEU A 127 7.01 -4.82 -0.32
CA LEU A 127 7.69 -5.52 -1.41
C LEU A 127 7.73 -7.05 -1.23
N SER A 128 7.72 -7.52 0.02
CA SER A 128 7.64 -8.95 0.36
C SER A 128 6.21 -9.47 0.46
N HIS A 129 5.23 -8.58 0.65
CA HIS A 129 3.80 -8.86 0.75
C HIS A 129 3.01 -8.04 -0.28
N PRO A 130 3.09 -8.37 -1.58
CA PRO A 130 2.48 -7.51 -2.59
C PRO A 130 0.96 -7.41 -2.42
N ALA A 131 0.44 -6.18 -2.42
CA ALA A 131 -0.98 -5.87 -2.21
C ALA A 131 -1.94 -6.68 -3.10
N TYR A 132 -1.54 -7.01 -4.34
CA TYR A 132 -2.33 -7.80 -5.28
C TYR A 132 -2.41 -9.30 -4.93
N ASN A 133 -1.53 -9.79 -4.05
CA ASN A 133 -1.51 -11.17 -3.58
C ASN A 133 -2.22 -11.37 -2.24
N GLU A 134 -2.54 -10.29 -1.52
CA GLU A 134 -3.22 -10.38 -0.22
C GLU A 134 -4.71 -10.73 -0.36
N GLU A 135 -5.34 -10.96 0.79
CA GLU A 135 -6.68 -11.50 1.04
C GLU A 135 -7.73 -11.34 -0.07
N GLY A 136 -8.59 -12.36 -0.15
CA GLY A 136 -9.76 -12.37 -1.01
C GLY A 136 -9.73 -13.49 -2.02
N GLY A 137 -10.80 -14.29 -2.02
CA GLY A 137 -10.98 -15.34 -3.03
C GLY A 137 -11.07 -14.79 -4.45
N ASP A 138 -11.26 -15.67 -5.41
CA ASP A 138 -11.20 -15.32 -6.84
C ASP A 138 -12.40 -14.50 -7.34
N ASP A 139 -13.45 -14.32 -6.52
CA ASP A 139 -14.61 -13.50 -6.88
C ASP A 139 -14.44 -12.04 -6.43
N ILE A 140 -15.14 -11.11 -7.08
CA ILE A 140 -14.98 -9.67 -6.85
C ILE A 140 -15.45 -9.20 -5.47
N VAL A 141 -16.34 -9.95 -4.81
CA VAL A 141 -16.85 -9.61 -3.48
C VAL A 141 -15.82 -10.02 -2.42
N ALA A 142 -15.20 -11.18 -2.61
CA ALA A 142 -14.10 -11.64 -1.76
C ALA A 142 -12.78 -10.92 -2.06
N GLY A 143 -12.48 -10.64 -3.33
CA GLY A 143 -11.26 -10.00 -3.83
C GLY A 143 -11.23 -8.47 -3.74
N TYR A 144 -12.22 -7.85 -3.10
CA TYR A 144 -12.26 -6.40 -2.91
C TYR A 144 -11.01 -5.87 -2.18
N TYR A 145 -10.50 -6.62 -1.20
CA TYR A 145 -9.32 -6.22 -0.43
C TYR A 145 -8.06 -6.04 -1.30
N ARG A 146 -7.85 -6.87 -2.32
CA ARG A 146 -6.75 -6.67 -3.28
C ARG A 146 -6.83 -5.32 -3.99
N ILE A 147 -8.02 -4.93 -4.44
CA ILE A 147 -8.22 -3.64 -5.13
C ILE A 147 -7.99 -2.50 -4.15
N TYR A 148 -8.50 -2.61 -2.93
CA TYR A 148 -8.31 -1.62 -1.88
C TYR A 148 -6.82 -1.44 -1.53
N ASN A 149 -6.11 -2.53 -1.29
CA ASN A 149 -4.68 -2.53 -0.96
C ASN A 149 -3.85 -1.97 -2.14
N CYS A 150 -4.17 -2.32 -3.38
CA CYS A 150 -3.52 -1.72 -4.56
C CYS A 150 -3.76 -0.20 -4.66
N GLY A 151 -4.95 0.27 -4.28
CA GLY A 151 -5.23 1.70 -4.20
C GLY A 151 -4.35 2.42 -3.18
N TRP A 152 -4.15 1.81 -2.01
CA TRP A 152 -3.23 2.32 -1.00
C TRP A 152 -1.77 2.27 -1.43
N ALA A 153 -1.34 1.19 -2.06
CA ALA A 153 0.00 1.05 -2.64
C ALA A 153 0.30 2.19 -3.63
N LEU A 154 -0.62 2.47 -4.56
CA LEU A 154 -0.51 3.59 -5.51
C LEU A 154 -0.38 4.93 -4.77
N ARG A 155 -1.23 5.17 -3.78
CA ARG A 155 -1.21 6.42 -3.00
C ARG A 155 0.07 6.58 -2.20
N ALA A 156 0.58 5.51 -1.61
CA ALA A 156 1.84 5.48 -0.88
C ALA A 156 3.02 5.83 -1.80
N GLN A 157 3.13 5.16 -2.95
CA GLN A 157 4.19 5.41 -3.94
C GLN A 157 4.14 6.83 -4.48
N MET A 158 2.95 7.36 -4.80
CA MET A 158 2.80 8.73 -5.29
C MET A 158 3.30 9.75 -4.28
N LYS A 159 2.97 9.58 -2.99
CA LYS A 159 3.43 10.48 -1.93
C LYS A 159 4.93 10.35 -1.69
N TYR A 160 5.49 9.13 -1.70
CA TYR A 160 6.93 8.95 -1.61
C TYR A 160 7.67 9.65 -2.75
N LEU A 161 7.23 9.46 -4.00
CA LEU A 161 7.80 10.11 -5.17
C LEU A 161 7.72 11.64 -5.07
N GLU A 162 6.57 12.18 -4.64
CA GLU A 162 6.37 13.62 -4.45
C GLU A 162 7.36 14.23 -3.45
N VAL A 163 7.66 13.53 -2.35
CA VAL A 163 8.47 14.04 -1.24
C VAL A 163 9.97 13.88 -1.50
N PHE A 164 10.37 12.75 -2.08
CA PHE A 164 11.79 12.38 -2.22
C PHE A 164 12.33 12.52 -3.64
N ASP A 165 11.47 12.78 -4.64
CA ASP A 165 11.81 12.74 -6.08
C ASP A 165 12.51 11.40 -6.46
N ASP A 166 12.11 10.34 -5.78
CA ASP A 166 12.71 9.01 -5.89
C ASP A 166 11.69 8.01 -6.44
N SER A 167 12.07 7.37 -7.55
CA SER A 167 11.26 6.41 -8.30
C SER A 167 11.61 4.95 -7.98
N THR A 168 12.44 4.68 -6.98
CA THR A 168 12.90 3.34 -6.57
C THR A 168 11.75 2.33 -6.47
N TYR A 169 10.59 2.74 -5.95
CA TYR A 169 9.43 1.86 -5.74
C TYR A 169 8.35 1.95 -6.82
N ALA A 170 8.61 2.60 -7.96
CA ALA A 170 7.63 2.78 -9.02
C ALA A 170 7.11 1.45 -9.60
N SER A 171 7.92 0.39 -9.59
CA SER A 171 7.51 -0.93 -10.07
C SER A 171 6.46 -1.59 -9.17
N TYR A 172 6.40 -1.25 -7.88
CA TYR A 172 5.48 -1.85 -6.91
C TYR A 172 4.00 -1.62 -7.26
N VAL A 173 3.71 -0.50 -7.94
CA VAL A 173 2.33 -0.08 -8.28
C VAL A 173 1.97 -0.28 -9.75
N GLY A 174 2.93 -0.75 -10.56
CA GLY A 174 2.77 -1.01 -11.99
C GLY A 174 2.89 -2.48 -12.39
N SER A 175 3.16 -3.37 -11.43
CA SER A 175 3.25 -4.83 -11.60
C SER A 175 1.89 -5.52 -11.52
#